data_AF-G5EFA2-F1
#
_entry.id   AF-G5EFA2-F1
#
_cell.length_a   1.000
_cell.length_b   1.000
_cell.length_c   1.000
_cell.angle_alpha   90.00
_cell.angle_beta   90.00
_cell.angle_gamma   90.00
#
_symmetry.space_group_name_H-M   'P 1'
#
loop_
_entity.id
_entity.type
_entity.pdbx_description
1 polymer ?
#
loop_
_entity_poly.entity_id
_entity_poly.type
_entity_poly.pdbx_seq_one_letter_code
_entity_poly.pdbx_strand_id
1 'polypeptide(L)'
;MAPGTKKKSDMAKFTFYKDRLMTFKNFEYDRDPDAKCTSQAVAQAGFYCTGPQSGKCAFCNKELDFDPEDDPWYEHTKRDEPCEFVRIGKLDDSELTINDTVRLSQTAMIMTKLFEHEMMINNLSNHSSSDALFDQLKKVPNTASTTKSNSRRGK
;
A
#
# COMPACT_ATOMS: atom_id res chain seq x y z
N MET A 1 3.73 31.10 -21.55
CA MET A 1 3.59 30.34 -20.29
C MET A 1 2.51 29.30 -20.50
N ALA A 2 2.85 28.00 -20.47
CA ALA A 2 1.84 26.96 -20.65
C ALA A 2 1.04 26.74 -19.34
N PRO A 3 -0.30 26.65 -19.40
CA PRO A 3 -1.18 26.56 -18.23
C PRO A 3 -1.03 25.22 -17.50
N GLY A 4 -1.11 25.30 -16.17
CA GLY A 4 -0.80 24.23 -15.22
C GLY A 4 -1.40 22.87 -15.57
N THR A 5 -0.53 21.87 -15.63
CA THR A 5 -0.91 20.46 -15.65
C THR A 5 -1.65 20.14 -14.36
N LYS A 6 -2.97 19.95 -14.45
CA LYS A 6 -3.76 19.41 -13.34
C LYS A 6 -3.15 18.05 -12.97
N LYS A 7 -2.52 17.93 -11.80
CA LYS A 7 -2.17 16.62 -11.22
C LYS A 7 -3.48 15.83 -11.15
N LYS A 8 -3.59 14.80 -11.99
CA LYS A 8 -4.69 13.83 -11.87
C LYS A 8 -4.65 13.29 -10.43
N SER A 9 -5.79 13.26 -9.75
CA SER A 9 -5.82 12.78 -8.38
C SER A 9 -5.47 11.29 -8.37
N ASP A 10 -4.33 10.94 -7.78
CA ASP A 10 -3.80 9.57 -7.71
C ASP A 10 -4.61 8.64 -6.78
N MET A 11 -5.78 9.06 -6.30
CA MET A 11 -6.45 8.42 -5.17
C MET A 11 -7.14 7.10 -5.51
N ALA A 12 -7.64 6.93 -6.74
CA ALA A 12 -8.16 5.65 -7.25
C ALA A 12 -7.21 5.04 -8.28
N LYS A 13 -5.93 4.96 -7.91
CA LYS A 13 -4.94 4.26 -8.70
C LYS A 13 -5.35 2.77 -8.77
N PHE A 14 -5.21 2.14 -9.93
CA PHE A 14 -5.33 0.69 -10.12
C PHE A 14 -6.74 0.08 -10.19
N THR A 15 -7.80 0.87 -10.30
CA THR A 15 -9.16 0.34 -10.55
C THR A 15 -9.21 -0.51 -11.81
N PHE A 16 -8.61 -0.04 -12.90
CA PHE A 16 -8.65 -0.71 -14.20
C PHE A 16 -7.42 -1.57 -14.44
N TYR A 17 -7.60 -2.66 -15.19
CA TYR A 17 -6.56 -3.59 -15.59
C TYR A 17 -5.34 -2.87 -16.16
N LYS A 18 -5.57 -1.92 -17.08
CA LYS A 18 -4.47 -1.18 -17.72
C LYS A 18 -3.58 -0.47 -16.70
N ASP A 19 -4.16 0.13 -15.66
CA ASP A 19 -3.39 0.86 -14.64
C ASP A 19 -2.55 -0.09 -13.79
N ARG A 20 -3.08 -1.28 -13.49
CA ARG A 20 -2.34 -2.36 -12.81
C ARG A 20 -1.20 -2.87 -13.68
N LEU A 21 -1.48 -3.21 -14.94
CA LEU A 21 -0.48 -3.75 -15.86
C LEU A 21 0.70 -2.78 -16.06
N MET A 22 0.45 -1.47 -16.10
CA MET A 22 1.51 -0.45 -16.24
C MET A 22 2.53 -0.44 -15.09
N THR A 23 2.25 -1.11 -13.97
CA THR A 23 3.21 -1.23 -12.85
C THR A 23 4.25 -2.31 -13.06
N PHE A 24 3.97 -3.30 -13.90
CA PHE A 24 4.88 -4.41 -14.16
C PHE A 24 5.98 -3.95 -15.12
N LYS A 25 7.22 -3.99 -14.65
CA LYS A 25 8.41 -3.61 -15.43
C LYS A 25 9.45 -4.71 -15.29
N ASN A 26 9.57 -5.55 -16.33
CA ASN A 26 10.42 -6.75 -16.31
C ASN A 26 9.98 -7.74 -15.22
N PHE A 27 8.70 -8.12 -15.20
CA PHE A 27 8.23 -9.16 -14.30
C PHE A 27 8.91 -10.49 -14.68
N GLU A 28 9.31 -11.26 -13.67
CA GLU A 28 10.26 -12.37 -13.83
C GLU A 28 9.79 -13.41 -14.85
N TYR A 29 8.48 -13.69 -14.85
CA TYR A 29 7.87 -14.74 -15.66
C TYR A 29 7.33 -14.28 -17.03
N ASP A 30 7.47 -13.00 -17.39
CA ASP A 30 6.97 -12.49 -18.68
C ASP A 30 7.66 -13.12 -19.90
N ARG A 31 8.85 -13.70 -19.70
CA ARG A 31 9.67 -14.32 -20.75
C ARG A 31 9.57 -15.84 -20.77
N ASP A 32 8.92 -16.43 -19.78
CA ASP A 32 8.74 -17.87 -19.68
C ASP A 32 7.44 -18.25 -20.39
N PRO A 33 7.50 -19.00 -21.51
CA PRO A 33 6.31 -19.38 -22.25
C PRO A 33 5.41 -20.39 -21.52
N ASP A 34 5.94 -21.11 -20.53
CA ASP A 34 5.20 -22.13 -19.77
C ASP A 34 4.60 -21.55 -18.48
N ALA A 35 5.04 -20.36 -18.06
CA ALA A 35 4.53 -19.70 -16.87
C ALA A 35 3.07 -19.24 -17.02
N LYS A 36 2.25 -19.59 -16.04
CA LYS A 36 0.84 -19.17 -15.97
C LYS A 36 0.69 -17.78 -15.36
N CYS A 37 1.57 -17.39 -14.44
CA CYS A 37 1.52 -16.12 -13.71
C CYS A 37 2.27 -14.98 -14.43
N THR A 38 2.07 -14.80 -15.73
CA THR A 38 2.61 -13.62 -16.45
C THR A 38 2.10 -12.31 -15.84
N SER A 39 2.79 -11.18 -16.08
CA SER A 39 2.32 -9.87 -15.60
C SER A 39 0.90 -9.55 -16.05
N GLN A 40 0.50 -9.98 -17.25
CA GLN A 40 -0.86 -9.88 -17.74
C GLN A 40 -1.84 -10.65 -16.85
N ALA A 41 -1.54 -11.92 -16.54
CA ALA A 41 -2.41 -12.74 -15.68
C ALA A 41 -2.51 -12.17 -14.26
N VAL A 42 -1.39 -11.74 -13.67
CA VAL A 42 -1.33 -11.15 -12.33
C VAL A 42 -2.10 -9.82 -12.28
N ALA A 43 -1.93 -8.95 -13.28
CA ALA A 43 -2.68 -7.71 -13.40
C ALA A 43 -4.18 -7.94 -13.63
N GLN A 44 -4.54 -8.94 -14.45
CA GLN A 44 -5.92 -9.32 -14.72
C GLN A 44 -6.62 -9.82 -13.45
N ALA A 45 -5.88 -10.55 -12.59
CA ALA A 45 -6.36 -11.02 -11.31
C ALA A 45 -6.52 -9.92 -10.23
N GLY A 46 -6.21 -8.65 -10.54
CA GLY A 46 -6.46 -7.53 -9.63
C GLY A 46 -5.23 -6.99 -8.89
N PHE A 47 -4.03 -7.50 -9.19
CA PHE A 47 -2.79 -7.11 -8.52
C PHE A 47 -2.00 -6.06 -9.30
N TYR A 48 -1.33 -5.16 -8.59
CA TYR A 48 -0.25 -4.35 -9.15
C TYR A 48 1.10 -4.86 -8.64
N CYS A 49 2.16 -4.65 -9.40
CA CYS A 49 3.50 -5.12 -9.12
C CYS A 49 4.10 -4.43 -7.89
N THR A 50 4.61 -5.23 -6.94
CA THR A 50 5.36 -4.76 -5.76
C THR A 50 6.79 -5.32 -5.71
N GLY A 51 7.11 -6.31 -6.53
CA GLY A 51 8.44 -6.94 -6.62
C GLY A 51 8.62 -7.74 -7.92
N PRO A 52 9.79 -8.37 -8.14
CA PRO A 52 10.12 -9.11 -9.36
C PRO A 52 9.11 -10.21 -9.73
N GLN A 53 8.56 -10.86 -8.70
CA GLN A 53 7.56 -11.92 -8.77
C GLN A 53 6.36 -11.65 -7.85
N SER A 54 6.27 -10.43 -7.30
CA SER A 54 5.32 -10.08 -6.23
C SER A 54 4.26 -9.11 -6.72
N GLY A 55 3.04 -9.30 -6.24
CA GLY A 55 1.93 -8.41 -6.52
C GLY A 55 1.06 -8.16 -5.30
N LYS A 56 0.45 -6.97 -5.24
CA LYS A 56 -0.54 -6.61 -4.23
C LYS A 56 -1.88 -6.26 -4.85
N CYS A 57 -2.95 -6.83 -4.32
CA CYS A 57 -4.30 -6.57 -4.77
C CYS A 57 -4.72 -5.13 -4.40
N ALA A 58 -5.25 -4.39 -5.37
CA ALA A 58 -5.72 -3.02 -5.16
C ALA A 58 -6.97 -2.91 -4.27
N PHE A 59 -7.69 -4.02 -4.06
CA PHE A 59 -9.04 -4.02 -3.47
C PHE A 59 -9.14 -4.77 -2.13
N CYS A 60 -8.07 -5.46 -1.71
CA CYS A 60 -7.97 -6.05 -0.38
C CYS A 60 -6.56 -5.95 0.23
N ASN A 61 -5.58 -5.36 -0.46
CA ASN A 61 -4.18 -5.30 -0.03
C ASN A 61 -3.48 -6.67 0.19
N LYS A 62 -4.11 -7.80 -0.16
CA LYS A 62 -3.44 -9.11 -0.20
C LYS A 62 -2.19 -9.02 -1.08
N GLU A 63 -1.04 -9.30 -0.50
CA GLU A 63 0.25 -9.32 -1.17
C GLU A 63 0.73 -10.76 -1.28
N LEU A 64 1.16 -11.16 -2.47
CA LEU A 64 1.58 -12.50 -2.80
C LEU A 64 2.88 -12.46 -3.59
N ASP A 65 3.76 -13.40 -3.29
CA ASP A 65 4.84 -13.82 -4.16
C ASP A 65 4.33 -14.98 -5.00
N PHE A 66 4.46 -14.87 -6.33
CA PHE A 66 3.98 -15.89 -7.26
C PHE A 66 5.10 -16.83 -7.67
N ASP A 67 4.78 -18.11 -7.80
CA ASP A 67 5.57 -19.12 -8.49
C ASP A 67 5.12 -19.23 -9.96
N PRO A 68 5.97 -19.63 -10.92
CA PRO A 68 5.65 -19.64 -12.36
C PRO A 68 4.39 -20.44 -12.72
N GLU A 69 4.07 -21.47 -11.93
CA GLU A 69 2.94 -22.37 -12.17
C GLU A 69 1.61 -21.90 -11.59
N ASP A 70 1.63 -20.86 -10.75
CA ASP A 70 0.46 -20.35 -10.06
C ASP A 70 -0.55 -19.74 -11.04
N ASP A 71 -1.83 -19.95 -10.76
CA ASP A 71 -2.91 -19.17 -11.35
C ASP A 71 -3.22 -17.98 -10.43
N PRO A 72 -2.87 -16.73 -10.83
CA PRO A 72 -3.03 -15.57 -9.96
C PRO A 72 -4.48 -15.32 -9.52
N TRP A 73 -5.47 -15.68 -10.35
CA TRP A 73 -6.86 -15.53 -9.98
C TRP A 73 -7.26 -16.57 -8.95
N TYR A 74 -6.86 -17.83 -9.15
CA TYR A 74 -7.11 -18.87 -8.17
C TYR A 74 -6.49 -18.53 -6.81
N GLU A 75 -5.22 -18.10 -6.77
CA GLU A 75 -4.54 -17.67 -5.54
C GLU A 75 -5.23 -16.49 -4.84
N HIS A 76 -5.80 -15.55 -5.61
CA HIS A 76 -6.58 -14.44 -5.06
C HIS A 76 -7.87 -14.93 -4.40
N THR A 77 -8.54 -15.92 -4.98
CA THR A 77 -9.82 -16.44 -4.46
C THR A 77 -9.66 -17.29 -3.19
N LYS A 78 -8.43 -17.73 -2.86
CA LYS A 78 -8.15 -18.42 -1.59
C LYS A 78 -8.48 -17.50 -0.41
N ARG A 79 -9.33 -18.01 0.49
CA ARG A 79 -10.15 -17.27 1.47
C ARG A 79 -9.38 -16.74 2.70
N ASP A 80 -8.34 -15.95 2.49
CA ASP A 80 -7.68 -15.28 3.63
C ASP A 80 -8.49 -14.06 4.08
N GLU A 81 -8.95 -13.23 3.13
CA GLU A 81 -9.68 -11.98 3.40
C GLU A 81 -10.75 -11.72 2.34
N PRO A 82 -11.87 -11.04 2.69
CA PRO A 82 -12.88 -10.66 1.71
C PRO A 82 -12.34 -9.59 0.76
N CYS A 83 -12.47 -9.82 -0.54
CA CYS A 83 -12.09 -8.87 -1.58
C CYS A 83 -13.29 -8.50 -2.45
N GLU A 84 -13.57 -7.20 -2.60
CA GLU A 84 -14.69 -6.70 -3.41
C GLU A 84 -14.55 -7.11 -4.90
N PHE A 85 -13.32 -7.13 -5.41
CA PHE A 85 -13.03 -7.55 -6.78
C PHE A 85 -13.31 -9.04 -7.00
N VAL A 86 -12.91 -9.89 -6.04
CA VAL A 86 -13.27 -11.32 -6.03
C VAL A 86 -14.78 -11.51 -5.94
N ARG A 87 -15.47 -10.70 -5.13
CA ARG A 87 -16.94 -10.76 -4.98
C ARG A 87 -17.68 -10.39 -6.26
N ILE A 88 -17.18 -9.39 -7.02
CA ILE A 88 -17.75 -9.01 -8.32
C ILE A 88 -17.45 -10.07 -9.38
N GLY A 89 -16.24 -10.66 -9.36
CA GLY A 89 -15.89 -11.82 -10.18
C GLY A 89 -15.76 -11.54 -11.68
N LYS A 90 -15.67 -10.26 -12.08
CA LYS A 90 -15.52 -9.83 -13.47
C LYS A 90 -14.11 -9.33 -13.70
N LEU A 91 -13.30 -10.14 -14.39
CA LEU A 91 -11.90 -9.81 -14.64
C LEU A 91 -11.75 -8.88 -15.84
N ASP A 92 -12.60 -9.01 -16.86
CA ASP A 92 -12.61 -8.09 -17.99
C ASP A 92 -13.32 -6.80 -17.59
N ASP A 93 -12.58 -5.69 -17.64
CA ASP A 93 -13.09 -4.35 -17.36
C ASP A 93 -14.31 -4.00 -18.24
N SER A 94 -14.44 -4.60 -19.43
CA SER A 94 -15.58 -4.37 -20.34
C SER A 94 -16.91 -4.92 -19.81
N GLU A 95 -16.89 -5.87 -18.88
CA GLU A 95 -18.07 -6.48 -18.26
C GLU A 95 -18.54 -5.72 -17.01
N LEU A 96 -17.74 -4.77 -16.52
CA LEU A 96 -18.05 -3.99 -15.33
C LEU A 96 -19.20 -3.03 -15.60
N THR A 97 -20.23 -3.09 -14.77
CA THR A 97 -21.26 -2.05 -14.76
C THR A 97 -20.70 -0.76 -14.15
N ILE A 98 -21.43 0.35 -14.33
CA ILE A 98 -21.11 1.61 -13.63
C ILE A 98 -21.14 1.40 -12.11
N ASN A 99 -22.07 0.59 -11.59
CA ASN A 99 -22.12 0.28 -10.17
C ASN A 99 -20.89 -0.48 -9.69
N ASP A 100 -20.47 -1.49 -10.45
CA ASP A 100 -19.26 -2.28 -10.17
C ASP A 100 -18.02 -1.36 -10.16
N THR A 101 -17.90 -0.49 -11.17
CA THR A 101 -16.78 0.45 -11.31
C THR A 101 -16.69 1.43 -10.14
N VAL A 102 -17.83 1.99 -9.71
CA VAL A 102 -17.90 2.91 -8.57
C VAL A 102 -17.51 2.18 -7.27
N ARG A 103 -18.01 0.96 -7.06
CA ARG A 103 -17.66 0.14 -5.89
C ARG A 103 -16.18 -0.21 -5.84
N LEU A 104 -15.61 -0.65 -6.96
CA LEU A 104 -14.18 -0.96 -7.05
C LEU A 104 -13.32 0.27 -6.83
N SER A 105 -13.69 1.41 -7.41
CA SER A 105 -12.97 2.67 -7.22
C SER A 105 -13.00 3.12 -5.75
N GLN A 106 -14.17 3.09 -5.11
CA GLN A 106 -14.29 3.44 -3.69
C GLN A 106 -13.50 2.47 -2.80
N THR A 107 -13.59 1.17 -3.08
CA THR A 107 -12.82 0.14 -2.36
C THR A 107 -11.32 0.39 -2.50
N ALA A 108 -10.81 0.65 -3.71
CA ALA A 108 -9.39 0.93 -3.92
C ALA A 108 -8.91 2.19 -3.16
N MET A 109 -9.73 3.25 -3.14
CA MET A 109 -9.43 4.45 -2.33
C MET A 109 -9.35 4.13 -0.84
N ILE A 110 -10.33 3.39 -0.32
CA ILE A 110 -10.39 2.99 1.09
C ILE A 110 -9.19 2.13 1.45
N MET A 111 -8.89 1.10 0.66
CA MET A 111 -7.77 0.19 0.90
C MET A 111 -6.42 0.88 0.85
N THR A 112 -6.24 1.85 -0.06
CA THR A 112 -5.03 2.68 -0.10
C THR A 112 -4.86 3.47 1.20
N LYS A 113 -5.93 4.12 1.68
CA LYS A 113 -5.89 4.90 2.93
C LYS A 113 -5.71 4.02 4.17
N LEU A 114 -6.32 2.84 4.17
CA LEU A 114 -6.21 1.88 5.26
C LEU A 114 -4.76 1.39 5.39
N PHE A 115 -4.12 1.06 4.28
CA PHE A 115 -2.70 0.68 4.25
C PHE A 115 -1.78 1.81 4.72
N GLU A 116 -1.99 3.06 4.24
CA GLU A 116 -1.23 4.22 4.71
C GLU A 116 -1.33 4.41 6.24
N HIS A 117 -2.55 4.29 6.79
CA HIS A 117 -2.77 4.41 8.23
C HIS A 117 -2.10 3.28 9.02
N GLU A 118 -2.17 2.04 8.53
CA GLU A 118 -1.50 0.90 9.13
C GLU A 118 0.02 1.12 9.20
N MET A 119 0.62 1.61 8.12
CA MET A 119 2.05 1.98 8.11
C MET A 119 2.37 3.06 9.15
N MET A 120 1.52 4.08 9.30
CA MET A 120 1.72 5.13 10.30
C MET A 120 1.62 4.58 11.72
N ILE A 121 0.64 3.72 11.99
CA ILE A 121 0.47 3.07 13.31
C ILE A 121 1.69 2.22 13.64
N ASN A 122 2.18 1.41 12.70
CA ASN A 122 3.35 0.58 12.90
C ASN A 122 4.61 1.43 13.17
N ASN A 123 4.78 2.52 12.45
CA ASN A 123 5.88 3.46 12.68
C ASN A 123 5.80 4.09 14.08
N LEU A 124 4.62 4.54 14.50
CA LEU A 124 4.40 5.10 15.84
C LEU A 124 4.65 4.06 16.93
N SER A 125 4.17 2.83 16.76
CA SER A 125 4.37 1.73 17.72
C SER A 125 5.86 1.42 17.93
N ASN A 126 6.63 1.39 16.84
CA ASN A 126 8.08 1.18 16.89
C ASN A 126 8.84 2.32 17.57
N HIS A 127 8.28 3.54 17.58
CA HIS A 127 8.87 4.71 18.24
C HIS A 127 8.27 5.05 19.61
N SER A 128 7.12 4.47 19.98
CA SER A 128 6.41 4.75 21.23
C SER A 128 6.86 3.87 22.38
N SER A 129 7.69 2.85 22.13
CA SER A 129 8.36 2.12 23.21
C SER A 129 9.10 3.13 24.07
N SER A 130 8.72 3.19 25.35
CA SER A 130 9.34 4.05 26.36
C SER A 130 10.86 3.93 26.36
N ASP A 131 11.41 2.80 25.90
CA ASP A 131 12.83 2.56 25.73
C ASP A 131 13.50 3.51 24.73
N ALA A 132 12.86 3.80 23.59
CA ALA A 132 13.38 4.74 22.60
C ALA A 132 13.40 6.18 23.15
N LEU A 133 12.37 6.54 23.92
CA LEU A 133 12.29 7.84 24.59
C LEU A 133 13.27 7.94 25.76
N PHE A 134 13.47 6.84 26.50
CA PHE A 134 14.42 6.76 27.62
C PHE A 134 15.86 6.87 27.16
N ASP A 135 16.24 6.22 26.05
CA ASP A 135 17.57 6.35 25.46
C ASP A 135 17.81 7.75 24.89
N GLN A 136 16.77 8.43 24.40
CA GLN A 136 16.87 9.85 24.04
C GLN A 136 17.06 10.73 25.27
N LEU A 137 16.35 10.47 26.38
CA LEU A 137 16.50 11.22 27.63
C LEU A 137 17.91 11.08 28.24
N LYS A 138 18.52 9.90 28.18
CA LYS A 138 19.92 9.70 28.64
C LYS A 138 20.94 10.53 27.85
N LYS A 139 20.65 10.82 26.58
CA LYS A 139 21.56 11.60 25.71
C LYS A 139 21.44 13.10 25.92
N VAL A 140 20.39 13.57 26.59
CA VAL A 140 20.28 14.98 26.95
C VAL A 140 21.27 15.25 28.09
N PRO A 141 22.29 16.11 27.88
CA PRO A 141 23.18 16.51 28.96
C PRO A 141 22.34 17.12 30.08
N ASN A 142 22.63 16.77 31.33
CA ASN A 142 22.08 17.48 32.49
C ASN A 142 22.47 18.95 32.37
N THR A 143 21.60 19.76 31.78
CA THR A 143 21.71 21.21 31.87
C THR A 143 21.37 21.53 33.31
N ALA A 144 22.42 21.72 34.11
CA ALA A 144 22.28 22.21 35.46
C ALA A 144 21.45 23.49 35.41
N SER A 145 20.18 23.38 35.78
CA SER A 145 19.29 24.49 35.98
C SER A 145 19.83 25.26 37.19
N THR A 146 20.73 26.19 36.90
CA THR A 146 21.22 27.17 37.86
C THR A 146 20.02 27.95 38.36
N THR A 147 19.48 27.51 39.49
CA THR A 147 18.41 28.19 40.20
C THR A 147 19.07 29.42 40.82
N LYS A 148 19.03 30.56 40.14
CA LYS A 148 19.37 31.85 40.75
C LYS A 148 18.24 32.22 41.72
N SER A 149 18.33 31.70 42.93
CA SER A 149 17.57 32.18 44.08
C SER A 149 18.02 33.61 44.38
N ASN A 150 17.28 34.59 43.89
CA ASN A 150 17.55 36.00 44.13
C ASN A 150 17.00 36.39 45.52
N SER A 151 17.72 36.00 46.57
CA SER A 151 17.47 36.48 47.94
C SER A 151 18.09 37.87 48.07
N ARG A 152 17.30 38.92 47.84
CA ARG A 152 17.68 40.28 48.26
C ARG A 152 17.16 40.51 49.66
N ARG A 153 18.05 40.25 50.61
CA ARG A 153 18.01 40.63 52.02
C ARG A 153 18.80 41.94 52.17
N GLY A 154 18.15 43.02 52.54
CA GLY A 154 18.77 44.30 52.92
C GLY A 154 17.67 45.17 53.51
N LYS A 155 17.50 45.07 54.84
CA LYS A 155 17.86 46.10 55.83
C LYS A 155 16.95 47.32 55.74
#